data_AF-A0A1D1V118-F1
#
_entry.id   AF-A0A1D1V118-F1
#
_cell.length_a   1.000
_cell.length_b   1.000
_cell.length_c   1.000
_cell.angle_alpha   90.00
_cell.angle_beta   90.00
_cell.angle_gamma   90.00
#
_symmetry.space_group_name_H-M   'P 1'
#
loop_
_entity.id
_entity.type
_entity.pdbx_description
1 polymer ?
#
loop_
_entity_poly.entity_id
_entity_poly.type
_entity_poly.pdbx_seq_one_letter_code
_entity_poly.pdbx_strand_id
1 'polypeptide(L)'
;MLAQLSKYLELEDSTPPAGSCIVVSDREDLPVPRPQGSFVQQHLLSVCLRRKLSCVMLSLSENLSHYKAVMAKCGFGLQSYLTSGQLSFVEGLKMSRFASNSKYLQCSRHYGKYITP
;
A
#
# COMPACT_ATOMS: atom_id res chain seq x y z
N MET A 1 -12.70 -10.16 -4.10
CA MET A 1 -11.97 -9.90 -2.84
C MET A 1 -12.93 -10.03 -1.67
N LEU A 2 -12.42 -10.38 -0.48
CA LEU A 2 -13.14 -11.01 0.64
C LEU A 2 -14.32 -10.17 1.19
N ALA A 3 -15.53 -10.37 0.67
CA ALA A 3 -16.72 -9.62 1.10
C ALA A 3 -17.00 -9.78 2.61
N GLN A 4 -16.85 -10.98 3.14
CA GLN A 4 -17.00 -11.23 4.58
C GLN A 4 -16.02 -10.40 5.42
N LEU A 5 -14.79 -10.18 4.94
CA LEU A 5 -13.81 -9.36 5.65
C LEU A 5 -14.21 -7.88 5.64
N SER A 6 -14.82 -7.39 4.56
CA SER A 6 -15.40 -6.04 4.52
C SER A 6 -16.47 -5.85 5.59
N LYS A 7 -17.33 -6.87 5.78
CA LYS A 7 -18.34 -6.86 6.85
C LYS A 7 -17.72 -6.84 8.25
N TYR A 8 -16.72 -7.68 8.51
CA TYR A 8 -16.03 -7.74 9.80
C TYR A 8 -15.26 -6.45 10.14
N LEU A 9 -14.74 -5.76 9.12
CA LEU A 9 -14.00 -4.51 9.28
C LEU A 9 -14.90 -3.27 9.20
N GLU A 10 -16.23 -3.45 9.04
CA GLU A 10 -17.20 -2.35 8.88
C GLU A 10 -16.85 -1.41 7.70
N LEU A 11 -16.33 -1.99 6.61
CA LEU A 11 -15.88 -1.28 5.40
C LEU A 11 -16.87 -1.39 4.22
N GLU A 12 -18.03 -2.02 4.40
CA GLU A 12 -19.01 -2.25 3.32
C GLU A 12 -19.60 -0.93 2.81
N ASP A 13 -19.85 0.05 3.67
CA ASP A 13 -20.54 1.29 3.29
C ASP A 13 -19.71 2.55 3.51
N SER A 14 -18.79 2.56 4.47
CA SER A 14 -17.97 3.73 4.78
C SER A 14 -16.54 3.62 4.28
N THR A 15 -16.02 4.74 3.73
CA THR A 15 -14.57 4.95 3.65
C THR A 15 -14.00 5.05 5.07
N PRO A 16 -12.79 4.53 5.35
CA PRO A 16 -12.14 4.72 6.63
C PRO A 16 -12.15 6.21 7.03
N PRO A 17 -12.43 6.56 8.29
CA PRO A 17 -12.43 7.95 8.73
C PRO A 17 -11.10 8.62 8.44
N ALA A 18 -11.13 9.89 8.00
CA ALA A 18 -9.91 10.65 7.80
C ALA A 18 -9.12 10.74 9.12
N GLY A 19 -7.80 10.55 9.04
CA GLY A 19 -6.92 10.55 10.23
C GLY A 19 -6.94 9.24 11.04
N SER A 20 -7.67 8.21 10.61
CA SER A 20 -7.60 6.89 11.24
C SER A 20 -6.29 6.16 10.92
N CYS A 21 -5.80 5.37 11.88
CA CYS A 21 -4.65 4.49 11.71
C CYS A 21 -5.07 3.06 12.02
N ILE A 22 -4.86 2.14 11.07
CA ILE A 22 -5.13 0.72 11.24
C ILE A 22 -3.79 0.00 11.31
N VAL A 23 -3.56 -0.72 12.40
CA VAL A 23 -2.36 -1.55 12.60
C VAL A 23 -2.74 -3.01 12.43
N VAL A 24 -2.03 -3.70 11.53
CA VAL A 24 -2.13 -5.15 11.34
C VAL A 24 -0.84 -5.77 11.87
N SER A 25 -0.98 -6.70 12.82
CA SER A 25 0.16 -7.37 13.45
C SER A 25 -0.01 -8.87 13.36
N ASP A 26 1.03 -9.53 12.85
CA ASP A 26 1.10 -10.98 12.80
C ASP A 26 1.58 -11.52 14.14
N ARG A 27 1.02 -12.66 14.55
CA ARG A 27 1.44 -13.39 15.75
C ARG A 27 2.49 -14.42 15.35
N GLU A 28 3.75 -14.01 15.40
CA GLU A 28 4.89 -14.87 15.01
C GLU A 28 5.11 -16.06 15.96
N ASP A 29 4.52 -16.00 17.16
CA ASP A 29 4.56 -17.02 18.21
C ASP A 29 3.68 -18.25 17.92
N LEU A 30 2.80 -18.20 16.92
CA LEU A 30 1.92 -19.32 16.57
C LEU A 30 2.60 -20.37 15.66
N PRO A 31 2.26 -21.66 15.81
CA PRO A 31 2.78 -22.72 14.95
C PRO A 31 2.31 -22.59 13.49
N VAL A 32 3.10 -23.14 12.56
CA VAL A 32 2.83 -23.08 11.11
C VAL A 32 1.61 -23.95 10.77
N PRO A 33 0.67 -23.47 9.92
CA PRO A 33 0.71 -22.22 9.14
C PRO A 33 0.40 -20.98 9.98
N ARG A 34 1.29 -19.97 9.88
CA ARG A 34 1.10 -18.68 10.54
C ARG A 34 0.07 -17.83 9.79
N PRO A 35 -0.85 -17.16 10.48
CA PRO A 35 -1.69 -16.14 9.88
C PRO A 35 -0.80 -15.02 9.31
N GLN A 36 -0.95 -14.68 8.03
CA GLN A 36 -0.26 -13.55 7.42
C GLN A 36 -1.24 -12.39 7.25
N GLY A 37 -1.04 -11.29 7.93
CA GLY A 37 -1.87 -10.10 7.87
C GLY A 37 -1.78 -9.36 6.52
N SER A 38 -0.87 -9.78 5.64
CA SER A 38 -0.73 -9.27 4.28
C SER A 38 -2.04 -9.35 3.48
N PHE A 39 -2.88 -10.37 3.69
CA PHE A 39 -4.18 -10.44 3.01
C PHE A 39 -5.14 -9.32 3.44
N VAL A 40 -5.03 -8.84 4.69
CA VAL A 40 -5.84 -7.71 5.20
C VAL A 40 -5.41 -6.44 4.48
N GLN A 41 -4.10 -6.20 4.35
CA GLN A 41 -3.56 -5.05 3.62
C GLN A 41 -3.98 -5.06 2.15
N GLN A 42 -3.90 -6.22 1.49
CA GLN A 42 -4.35 -6.42 0.11
C GLN A 42 -5.85 -6.13 -0.04
N HIS A 43 -6.65 -6.60 0.93
CA HIS A 43 -8.08 -6.34 0.97
C HIS A 43 -8.39 -4.85 1.06
N LEU A 44 -7.81 -4.15 2.04
CA LEU A 44 -7.96 -2.72 2.25
C LEU A 44 -7.60 -1.94 0.99
N LEU A 45 -6.45 -2.23 0.38
CA LEU A 45 -6.02 -1.57 -0.85
C LEU A 45 -7.06 -1.72 -1.95
N SER A 46 -7.60 -2.92 -2.14
CA SER A 46 -8.60 -3.14 -3.18
C SER A 46 -9.89 -2.39 -2.96
N VAL A 47 -10.32 -2.26 -1.69
CA VAL A 47 -11.55 -1.55 -1.33
C VAL A 47 -11.36 -0.08 -1.67
N CYS A 48 -10.23 0.51 -1.27
CA CYS A 48 -9.89 1.89 -1.61
C CYS A 48 -9.84 2.11 -3.13
N LEU A 49 -9.17 1.21 -3.87
CA LEU A 49 -9.04 1.34 -5.32
C LEU A 49 -10.38 1.20 -6.06
N ARG A 50 -11.23 0.25 -5.64
CA ARG A 50 -12.59 0.09 -6.21
C ARG A 50 -13.47 1.30 -5.97
N ARG A 51 -13.28 1.98 -4.83
CA ARG A 51 -13.95 3.25 -4.48
C ARG A 51 -13.32 4.47 -5.17
N LYS A 52 -12.43 4.28 -6.14
CA LYS A 52 -11.73 5.37 -6.87
C LYS A 52 -10.88 6.27 -5.97
N LEU A 53 -10.45 5.80 -4.80
CA LEU A 53 -9.56 6.55 -3.93
C LEU A 53 -8.11 6.45 -4.42
N SER A 54 -7.39 7.57 -4.39
CA SER A 54 -5.96 7.61 -4.64
C SER A 54 -5.21 6.97 -3.48
N CYS A 55 -4.36 5.98 -3.78
CA CYS A 55 -3.64 5.19 -2.78
C CYS A 55 -2.14 5.30 -3.02
N VAL A 56 -1.38 5.44 -1.93
CA VAL A 56 0.07 5.26 -1.92
C VAL A 56 0.38 4.02 -1.12
N MET A 57 1.04 3.05 -1.76
CA MET A 57 1.53 1.85 -1.09
C MET A 57 3.03 1.94 -0.91
N LEU A 58 3.47 1.99 0.35
CA LEU A 58 4.88 1.93 0.72
C LEU A 58 5.20 0.52 1.17
N SER A 59 6.05 -0.17 0.42
CA SER A 59 6.45 -1.56 0.72
C SER A 59 7.92 -1.61 1.12
N LEU A 60 8.19 -2.12 2.33
CA LEU A 60 9.54 -2.27 2.88
C LEU A 60 10.14 -3.67 2.65
N SER A 61 9.33 -4.67 2.35
CA SER A 61 9.75 -6.08 2.24
C SER A 61 9.54 -6.65 0.85
N GLU A 62 8.52 -6.18 0.13
CA GLU A 62 8.12 -6.74 -1.17
C GLU A 62 8.36 -5.74 -2.32
N ASN A 63 8.78 -6.25 -3.47
CA ASN A 63 8.85 -5.45 -4.69
C ASN A 63 7.49 -5.43 -5.42
N LEU A 64 7.30 -4.45 -6.32
CA LEU A 64 6.05 -4.27 -7.05
C LEU A 64 5.69 -5.49 -7.89
N SER A 65 6.68 -6.17 -8.48
CA SER A 65 6.45 -7.36 -9.31
C SER A 65 5.84 -8.51 -8.51
N HIS A 66 6.37 -8.76 -7.31
CA HIS A 66 5.85 -9.76 -6.38
C HIS A 66 4.42 -9.39 -5.97
N TYR A 67 4.22 -8.14 -5.55
CA TYR A 67 2.91 -7.68 -5.10
C TYR A 67 1.84 -7.76 -6.21
N LYS A 68 2.19 -7.40 -7.45
CA LYS A 68 1.33 -7.58 -8.63
C LYS A 68 0.95 -9.04 -8.86
N ALA A 69 1.91 -9.96 -8.74
CA ALA A 69 1.67 -11.38 -8.94
C ALA A 69 0.72 -11.94 -7.87
N VAL A 70 0.88 -11.54 -6.62
CA VAL A 70 -0.01 -11.95 -5.51
C VAL A 70 -1.42 -11.42 -5.73
N MET A 71 -1.57 -10.11 -6.00
CA MET A 71 -2.89 -9.50 -6.23
C MET A 71 -3.61 -10.08 -7.45
N ALA A 72 -2.88 -10.42 -8.51
CA ALA A 72 -3.44 -11.08 -9.69
C ALA A 72 -3.98 -12.48 -9.36
N LYS A 73 -3.28 -13.27 -8.51
CA LYS A 73 -3.78 -14.57 -8.01
C LYS A 73 -5.06 -14.41 -7.19
N CYS A 74 -5.24 -13.27 -6.52
CA CYS A 74 -6.47 -12.92 -5.82
C CYS A 74 -7.58 -12.35 -6.73
N GLY A 75 -7.40 -12.38 -8.05
CA GLY A 75 -8.37 -11.88 -9.03
C GLY A 75 -8.44 -10.35 -9.10
N PHE A 76 -7.37 -9.65 -8.71
CA PHE A 76 -7.32 -8.18 -8.72
C PHE A 76 -6.09 -7.66 -9.47
N GLY A 77 -6.30 -7.11 -10.66
CA GLY A 77 -5.23 -6.54 -11.49
C GLY A 77 -4.86 -5.12 -11.06
N LEU A 78 -3.59 -4.89 -10.70
CA LEU A 78 -3.10 -3.56 -10.30
C LEU A 78 -2.68 -2.67 -11.47
N GLN A 79 -2.48 -3.23 -12.67
CA GLN A 79 -1.84 -2.51 -13.78
C GLN A 79 -2.61 -1.26 -14.21
N SER A 80 -3.94 -1.34 -14.32
CA SER A 80 -4.79 -0.20 -14.69
C SER A 80 -4.73 0.94 -13.66
N TYR A 81 -4.68 0.61 -12.37
CA TYR A 81 -4.59 1.60 -11.29
C TYR A 81 -3.22 2.29 -11.24
N LEU A 82 -2.15 1.56 -11.56
CA LEU A 82 -0.81 2.14 -11.68
C LEU A 82 -0.73 3.08 -12.89
N THR A 83 -1.22 2.65 -14.06
CA THR A 83 -1.16 3.44 -15.29
C THR A 83 -2.04 4.69 -15.23
N SER A 84 -3.18 4.64 -14.53
CA SER A 84 -4.05 5.81 -14.30
C SER A 84 -3.53 6.77 -13.22
N GLY A 85 -2.48 6.41 -12.49
CA GLY A 85 -1.96 7.20 -11.37
C GLY A 85 -2.79 7.10 -10.08
N GLN A 86 -3.86 6.31 -10.07
CA GLN A 86 -4.68 6.10 -8.87
C GLN A 86 -3.91 5.32 -7.77
N LEU A 87 -2.99 4.44 -8.18
CA LEU A 87 -2.07 3.75 -7.27
C LEU A 87 -0.64 4.22 -7.53
N SER A 88 0.03 4.70 -6.49
CA SER A 88 1.48 4.89 -6.48
C SER A 88 2.14 3.84 -5.59
N PHE A 89 3.16 3.15 -6.08
CA PHE A 89 3.88 2.14 -5.32
C PHE A 89 5.33 2.58 -5.08
N VAL A 90 5.72 2.66 -3.82
CA VAL A 90 7.05 3.08 -3.37
C VAL A 90 7.79 1.88 -2.79
N GLU A 91 8.85 1.45 -3.48
CA GLU A 91 9.71 0.37 -3.03
C GLU A 91 10.76 0.89 -2.04
N GLY A 92 10.50 0.70 -0.75
CA GLY A 92 11.37 1.13 0.34
C GLY A 92 12.77 0.51 0.28
N LEU A 93 12.90 -0.76 -0.16
CA LEU A 93 14.21 -1.42 -0.32
C LEU A 93 15.08 -0.81 -1.40
N LYS A 94 14.49 -0.19 -2.43
CA LYS A 94 15.27 0.54 -3.43
C LYS A 94 15.70 1.89 -2.87
N MET A 95 14.84 2.55 -2.11
CA MET A 95 15.12 3.85 -1.49
C MET A 95 16.16 3.77 -0.36
N SER A 96 16.19 2.67 0.42
CA SER A 96 17.18 2.48 1.48
C SER A 96 18.61 2.35 0.93
N ARG A 97 18.78 1.77 -0.26
CA ARG A 97 20.10 1.72 -0.95
C ARG A 97 20.61 3.11 -1.36
N PHE A 98 19.70 4.06 -1.62
CA PHE A 98 20.08 5.45 -1.86
C PHE A 98 20.45 6.20 -0.56
N ALA A 99 19.85 5.82 0.57
CA ALA A 99 20.17 6.41 1.88
C ALA A 99 21.56 5.96 2.41
N SER A 100 22.01 4.75 2.07
CA SER A 100 23.34 4.24 2.44
C SER A 100 24.48 4.91 1.65
N ASN A 101 24.19 5.46 0.47
CA ASN A 101 25.13 6.27 -0.30
C ASN A 101 24.86 7.74 -0.03
N SER A 102 25.38 8.23 1.11
CA SER A 102 25.35 9.62 1.56
C SER A 102 26.06 10.58 0.58
N LYS A 103 25.44 10.81 -0.58
CA LYS A 103 25.71 11.94 -1.49
C LYS A 103 24.43 12.56 -2.07
N TYR A 104 23.24 11.96 -1.88
CA TYR A 104 22.00 12.43 -2.50
C TYR A 104 21.07 13.27 -1.59
N LEU A 105 21.39 13.42 -0.29
CA LEU A 105 20.61 14.28 0.62
C LEU A 105 20.77 15.79 0.36
N GLN A 106 21.51 16.22 -0.67
CA GLN A 106 21.60 17.63 -1.06
C GLN A 106 20.61 18.06 -2.16
N CYS A 107 19.86 17.15 -2.80
CA CYS A 107 19.04 17.49 -3.96
C CYS A 107 17.53 17.65 -3.67
N SER A 108 17.15 18.25 -2.52
CA SER A 108 15.73 18.54 -2.21
C SER A 108 15.46 19.98 -1.79
N ARG A 109 16.41 20.92 -2.02
CA ARG A 109 16.17 22.35 -1.78
C ARG A 109 15.46 23.11 -2.92
N HIS A 110 14.95 22.44 -3.97
CA HIS A 110 14.42 23.13 -5.15
C HIS A 110 12.93 22.93 -5.51
N TYR A 111 12.12 22.31 -4.66
CA TYR A 111 10.65 22.37 -4.82
C TYR A 111 10.05 23.30 -3.77
N GLY A 112 10.34 24.59 -3.94
CA GLY A 112 9.85 25.67 -3.09
C GLY A 112 9.60 26.94 -3.88
N LYS A 113 8.90 26.87 -5.01
CA LYS A 113 8.26 28.03 -5.66
C LYS A 113 6.98 27.57 -6.37
N TYR A 114 5.97 28.45 -6.34
CA TYR A 114 4.62 28.39 -6.94
C TYR A 114 3.59 27.69 -6.02
N ILE A 115 2.53 28.31 -5.47
CA ILE A 115 1.79 29.56 -5.77
C ILE A 115 1.10 30.06 -4.48
N THR A 116 1.15 31.38 -4.24
CA THR A 116 0.18 32.16 -3.43
C THR A 116 -0.74 32.92 -4.39
N PRO A 117 -2.01 33.17 -4.05
CA PRO A 117 -2.60 34.49 -4.21
C PRO A 117 -2.27 35.37 -3.00
#